data_AF-A0A2S7KKZ5-F1
#
_entry.id   AF-A0A2S7KKZ5-F1
#
_cell.length_a   1.000
_cell.length_b   1.000
_cell.length_c   1.000
_cell.angle_alpha   90.00
_cell.angle_beta   90.00
_cell.angle_gamma   90.00
#
_symmetry.space_group_name_H-M   'P 1'
#
loop_
_entity.id
_entity.type
_entity.pdbx_description
1 polymer ?
#
loop_
_entity_poly.entity_id
_entity_poly.type
_entity_poly.pdbx_seq_one_letter_code
_entity_poly.pdbx_strand_id
1 'polypeptide(L)'
;MSSISGMITSLKNNKRTRVSTFDKLKNFKKGKSIQVAFDKEASSYQLKKIKEKLQEENKKLLKRNILIIIALISVIIYVIGFVKI
;
A
#
# COMPACT_ATOMS: atom_id res chain seq x y z
N MET A 1 16.24 -16.39 -37.15
CA MET A 1 14.76 -16.27 -37.02
C MET A 1 14.30 -15.58 -35.73
N SER A 2 14.98 -15.77 -34.59
CA SER A 2 14.60 -15.14 -33.30
C SER A 2 14.61 -13.59 -33.30
N SER A 3 15.64 -12.97 -33.87
CA SER A 3 15.81 -11.49 -33.84
C SER A 3 14.74 -10.74 -34.65
N ILE A 4 14.31 -11.30 -35.78
CA ILE A 4 13.23 -10.74 -36.62
C ILE A 4 11.88 -10.87 -35.90
N SER A 5 11.62 -11.99 -35.24
CA SER A 5 10.41 -12.20 -34.43
C SER A 5 10.34 -11.23 -33.24
N GLY A 6 11.48 -10.96 -32.59
CA GLY A 6 11.60 -9.97 -31.53
C GLY A 6 11.31 -8.54 -32.00
N MET A 7 11.81 -8.17 -33.18
CA MET A 7 11.54 -6.88 -33.81
C MET A 7 10.06 -6.71 -34.16
N ILE A 8 9.44 -7.71 -34.79
CA ILE A 8 8.01 -7.70 -35.13
C ILE A 8 7.14 -7.56 -33.87
N THR A 9 7.47 -8.32 -32.82
CA THR A 9 6.78 -8.24 -31.52
C THR A 9 6.92 -6.87 -30.87
N SER A 10 8.11 -6.26 -30.95
CA SER A 10 8.37 -4.92 -30.39
C SER A 10 7.57 -3.84 -31.12
N LEU A 11 7.54 -3.88 -32.46
CA LEU A 11 6.74 -2.98 -33.27
C LEU A 11 5.23 -3.16 -32.98
N LYS A 12 4.77 -4.40 -32.85
CA LYS A 12 3.37 -4.72 -32.50
C LYS A 12 2.97 -4.22 -31.12
N ASN A 13 3.88 -4.33 -30.15
CA ASN A 13 3.66 -3.88 -28.78
C ASN A 13 3.72 -2.36 -28.63
N ASN A 14 4.55 -1.67 -29.43
CA ASN A 14 4.65 -0.21 -29.44
C ASN A 14 3.46 0.43 -30.19
N LYS A 15 3.00 -0.17 -31.29
CA LYS A 15 1.78 0.25 -32.02
C LYS A 15 0.48 0.06 -31.21
N ARG A 16 0.51 -0.71 -30.11
CA ARG A 16 -0.67 -0.94 -29.27
C ARG A 16 -0.97 0.32 -28.46
N THR A 17 -2.16 0.90 -28.66
CA THR A 17 -2.72 1.93 -27.78
C THR A 17 -2.91 1.33 -26.38
N ARG A 18 -1.98 1.65 -25.47
CA ARG A 18 -2.11 1.25 -24.07
C ARG A 18 -3.11 2.17 -23.39
N VAL A 19 -4.30 1.65 -23.11
CA VAL A 19 -5.24 2.33 -22.20
C VAL A 19 -4.59 2.47 -20.82
N SER A 20 -4.56 3.69 -20.31
CA SER A 20 -4.02 3.97 -18.97
C SER A 20 -4.82 3.23 -17.91
N THR A 21 -4.21 2.91 -16.76
CA THR A 21 -4.94 2.36 -15.61
C THR A 21 -6.10 3.26 -15.21
N PHE A 22 -5.94 4.57 -15.35
CA PHE A 22 -7.00 5.57 -15.14
C PHE A 22 -8.12 5.46 -16.17
N ASP A 23 -7.82 5.20 -17.44
CA ASP A 23 -8.83 4.99 -18.49
C ASP A 23 -9.60 3.69 -18.26
N LYS A 24 -8.93 2.64 -17.77
CA LYS A 24 -9.59 1.39 -17.37
C LYS A 24 -10.56 1.62 -16.22
N LEU A 25 -10.16 2.37 -15.20
CA LEU A 25 -11.01 2.75 -14.06
C LEU A 25 -12.20 3.61 -14.50
N LYS A 26 -11.99 4.58 -15.41
CA LYS A 26 -13.05 5.44 -15.95
C LYS A 26 -14.11 4.63 -16.71
N ASN A 27 -13.69 3.63 -17.47
CA ASN A 27 -14.59 2.76 -18.25
C ASN A 27 -15.17 1.59 -17.42
N PHE A 28 -14.62 1.30 -16.23
CA PHE A 28 -15.11 0.24 -15.34
C PHE A 28 -16.51 0.50 -14.78
N LYS A 29 -17.04 1.73 -14.92
CA LYS A 29 -18.41 2.09 -14.51
C LYS A 29 -19.53 1.43 -15.33
N LYS A 30 -19.24 0.78 -16.47
CA LYS A 30 -20.27 0.24 -17.39
C LYS A 30 -20.49 -1.27 -17.35
N GLY A 31 -19.78 -2.02 -16.50
CA GLY A 31 -20.10 -3.44 -16.25
C GLY A 31 -20.95 -3.54 -15.00
N LYS A 32 -22.14 -4.19 -15.08
CA LYS A 32 -23.14 -4.41 -14.00
C LYS A 32 -22.61 -3.93 -12.64
N SER A 33 -22.81 -2.65 -12.33
CA SER A 33 -22.55 -2.13 -11.00
C SER A 33 -23.52 -2.86 -10.09
N ILE A 34 -23.04 -3.89 -9.39
CA ILE A 34 -23.68 -4.30 -8.15
C ILE A 34 -23.66 -3.01 -7.34
N GLN A 35 -24.80 -2.32 -7.27
CA GLN A 35 -24.99 -1.21 -6.37
C GLN A 35 -24.86 -1.82 -4.99
N VAL A 36 -23.64 -1.84 -4.49
CA VAL A 36 -23.37 -2.01 -3.07
C VAL A 36 -23.89 -0.71 -2.47
N ALA A 37 -25.21 -0.64 -2.31
CA ALA A 37 -25.86 0.41 -1.56
C ALA A 37 -25.33 0.25 -0.14
N PHE A 38 -24.38 1.10 0.22
CA PHE A 38 -23.99 1.23 1.61
C PHE A 38 -25.13 2.00 2.29
N ASP A 39 -26.21 1.28 2.62
CA ASP A 39 -27.41 1.81 3.31
C ASP A 39 -27.08 2.48 4.66
N LYS A 40 -25.86 2.24 5.16
CA LYS A 40 -25.34 2.83 6.38
C LYS A 40 -24.20 3.76 6.05
N GLU A 41 -24.53 5.00 5.73
CA GLU A 41 -23.56 6.09 5.86
C GLU A 41 -23.18 6.21 7.34
N ALA A 42 -21.89 6.02 7.64
CA ALA A 42 -21.41 6.17 9.00
C ALA A 42 -21.65 7.62 9.43
N SER A 43 -22.55 7.82 10.40
CA SER A 43 -22.79 9.13 10.99
C SER A 43 -21.46 9.75 11.43
N SER A 44 -21.30 11.07 11.31
CA SER A 44 -20.08 11.80 11.72
C SER A 44 -19.58 11.42 13.12
N TYR A 45 -20.50 11.03 14.02
CA TYR A 45 -20.19 10.49 15.34
C TYR A 45 -19.51 9.11 15.29
N GLN A 46 -20.01 8.19 14.47
CA GLN A 46 -19.43 6.86 14.28
C GLN A 46 -18.04 6.94 13.64
N LEU A 47 -17.86 7.84 12.66
CA LEU A 47 -16.54 8.11 12.06
C LEU A 47 -15.54 8.63 13.08
N LYS A 48 -15.94 9.58 13.94
CA LYS A 48 -15.09 10.07 15.03
C LYS A 48 -14.70 8.95 15.99
N LYS A 49 -15.65 8.12 16.39
CA LYS A 49 -15.42 7.00 17.31
C LYS A 49 -14.47 5.95 16.72
N ILE A 50 -14.58 5.65 15.42
CA ILE A 50 -13.65 4.75 14.73
C ILE A 50 -12.24 5.36 14.68
N LYS A 51 -12.15 6.66 14.35
CA LYS A 51 -10.88 7.38 14.32
C LYS A 51 -10.19 7.39 15.68
N GLU A 52 -10.92 7.68 16.76
CA GLU A 52 -10.39 7.71 18.13
C GLU A 52 -9.86 6.35 18.55
N LYS A 53 -10.63 5.28 18.35
CA LYS A 53 -10.19 3.90 18.63
C LYS A 53 -8.91 3.54 17.88
N LEU A 54 -8.87 3.85 16.59
CA LEU A 54 -7.73 3.54 15.73
C LEU A 54 -6.48 4.34 16.14
N GLN A 55 -6.65 5.57 16.62
CA GLN A 55 -5.56 6.37 17.17
C GLN A 55 -5.05 5.82 18.50
N GLU A 56 -5.92 5.37 19.39
CA GLU A 56 -5.52 4.76 20.67
C GLU A 56 -4.74 3.46 20.47
N GLU A 57 -5.23 2.57 19.60
CA GLU A 57 -4.55 1.32 19.27
C GLU A 57 -3.16 1.58 18.65
N ASN A 58 -3.08 2.52 17.71
CA ASN A 58 -1.79 2.90 17.12
C ASN A 58 -0.84 3.52 18.14
N LYS A 59 -1.32 4.37 19.07
CA LYS A 59 -0.47 4.91 20.15
C LYS A 59 0.11 3.79 21.02
N LYS A 60 -0.67 2.77 21.33
CA LYS A 60 -0.21 1.61 22.12
C LYS A 60 0.83 0.80 21.35
N LEU A 61 0.60 0.54 20.06
CA LEU A 61 1.55 -0.14 19.19
C LEU A 61 2.85 0.66 19.01
N LEU A 62 2.76 1.98 18.80
CA LEU A 62 3.91 2.86 18.67
C LEU A 62 4.78 2.85 19.92
N LYS A 63 4.19 2.95 21.12
CA LYS A 63 4.95 2.86 22.38
C LYS A 63 5.71 1.53 22.50
N ARG A 64 5.05 0.42 22.17
CA ARG A 64 5.69 -0.91 22.19
C ARG A 64 6.84 -0.99 21.18
N ASN A 65 6.62 -0.52 19.96
CA ASN A 65 7.61 -0.56 18.89
C ASN A 65 8.82 0.33 19.21
N ILE A 66 8.60 1.51 19.80
CA ILE A 66 9.67 2.41 20.25
C ILE A 66 10.55 1.73 21.30
N LEU A 67 9.96 1.06 22.30
CA LEU A 67 10.74 0.33 23.31
C LEU A 67 11.62 -0.77 22.69
N ILE A 68 11.08 -1.52 21.73
CA ILE A 68 11.83 -2.56 21.00
C ILE A 68 12.97 -1.95 20.19
N ILE A 69 12.73 -0.84 19.50
CA ILE A 69 13.76 -0.15 18.70
C ILE A 69 14.88 0.39 19.60
N ILE A 70 14.53 1.00 20.74
CA ILE A 70 15.52 1.49 21.71
C ILE A 70 16.37 0.32 22.24
N ALA A 71 15.75 -0.82 22.58
CA ALA A 71 16.46 -2.00 23.02
C ALA A 71 17.39 -2.59 21.94
N LEU A 72 16.96 -2.59 20.68
CA LEU A 72 17.81 -3.01 19.57
C LEU A 72 19.00 -2.07 19.37
N ILE A 73 18.77 -0.76 19.40
CA ILE A 73 19.83 0.24 19.24
C ILE A 73 20.83 0.13 20.39
N SER A 74 20.38 -0.07 21.64
CA SER A 74 21.29 -0.22 22.78
C SER A 74 22.16 -1.48 22.65
N VAL A 75 21.61 -2.59 22.18
CA VAL A 75 22.38 -3.81 21.89
C VAL A 75 23.41 -3.56 20.78
N ILE A 76 23.04 -2.88 19.70
CA ILE A 76 23.97 -2.55 18.61
C ILE A 76 25.11 -1.66 19.11
N ILE A 77 24.81 -0.63 19.91
CA ILE A 77 25.83 0.25 20.51
C ILE A 77 26.74 -0.55 21.44
N TYR A 78 26.18 -1.46 22.24
CA TYR A 78 26.97 -2.32 23.13
C TYR A 78 27.90 -3.23 22.33
N VAL A 79 27.41 -3.85 21.26
CA VAL A 79 28.24 -4.68 20.38
C VAL A 79 29.34 -3.84 19.73
N ILE A 80 29.04 -2.69 19.13
CA ILE A 80 30.06 -1.86 18.47
C ILE A 80 31.09 -1.31 19.48
N GLY A 81 30.65 -0.92 20.68
CA GLY A 81 31.50 -0.26 21.68
C GLY A 81 32.31 -1.22 22.56
N PHE A 82 31.75 -2.39 22.91
CA PHE A 82 32.39 -3.36 23.81
C PHE A 82 32.84 -4.64 23.13
N VAL A 83 32.19 -5.05 22.02
CA VAL A 83 32.74 -6.10 21.14
C VAL A 83 33.71 -5.40 20.20
N LYS A 84 34.84 -5.00 20.78
CA LYS A 84 36.03 -4.60 20.05
C LYS A 84 36.43 -5.77 19.14
N ILE A 85 36.48 -5.54 17.83
CA ILE A 85 37.38 -6.27 16.92
C ILE A 85 38.82 -6.09 17.42
#